data_AF-A0A1D1ZVL8-F1
#
_entry.id   AF-A0A1D1ZVL8-F1
#
_cell.length_a   1.000
_cell.length_b   1.000
_cell.length_c   1.000
_cell.angle_alpha   90.00
_cell.angle_beta   90.00
_cell.angle_gamma   90.00
#
_symmetry.space_group_name_H-M   'P 1'
#
loop_
_entity.id
_entity.type
_entity.pdbx_description
1 polymer ?
#
loop_
_entity_poly.entity_id
_entity_poly.type
_entity_poly.pdbx_seq_one_letter_code
_entity_poly.pdbx_strand_id
1 'polypeptide(L)'
;MEDSESEALQPGNNLLVKLEGEDHTFGNVLREVMWMHPHIQLSSYTKEHPNLSEILIRCQTNGVVSAEQGMVESLHLAKEVLMHVEDTMAAAVKRFQQQQQQQ
;
A
#
# COMPACT_ATOMS: atom_id res chain seq x y z
N MET A 1 -23.62 -13.74 27.02
CA MET A 1 -23.47 -13.80 25.56
C MET A 1 -24.32 -12.68 24.97
N GLU A 2 -24.03 -11.46 25.37
CA GLU A 2 -24.65 -10.22 24.91
C GLU A 2 -23.53 -9.18 25.03
N ASP A 3 -23.56 -8.16 24.17
CA ASP A 3 -22.50 -7.17 23.88
C ASP A 3 -21.64 -7.48 22.64
N SER A 4 -22.30 -7.88 21.54
CA SER A 4 -21.89 -7.44 20.21
C SER A 4 -22.34 -5.99 20.02
N GLU A 5 -21.74 -5.07 20.77
CA GLU A 5 -21.96 -3.64 20.59
C GLU A 5 -21.43 -3.24 19.21
N SER A 6 -22.36 -2.87 18.33
CA SER A 6 -22.21 -1.90 17.25
C SER A 6 -20.83 -1.22 17.23
N GLU A 7 -19.90 -1.75 16.43
CA GLU A 7 -18.65 -1.07 16.07
C GLU A 7 -19.04 0.10 15.16
N ALA A 8 -19.55 1.16 15.80
CA ALA A 8 -19.97 2.38 15.15
C ALA A 8 -18.79 2.88 14.31
N LEU A 9 -19.09 3.36 13.10
CA LEU A 9 -18.13 4.08 12.25
C LEU A 9 -17.54 5.26 13.03
N GLN A 10 -16.45 5.01 13.75
CA GLN A 10 -15.72 6.07 14.43
C GLN A 10 -15.13 6.97 13.34
N PRO A 11 -15.38 8.29 13.39
CA PRO A 11 -14.85 9.22 12.40
C PRO A 11 -13.32 9.15 12.43
N GLY A 12 -12.72 8.77 11.30
CA GLY A 12 -11.26 8.65 11.15
C GLY A 12 -10.71 7.23 11.02
N ASN A 13 -11.48 6.19 11.35
CA ASN A 13 -11.02 4.79 11.24
C ASN A 13 -11.28 4.18 9.86
N ASN A 14 -12.12 4.84 9.06
CA ASN A 14 -12.46 4.44 7.70
C ASN A 14 -12.12 5.58 6.74
N LEU A 15 -11.51 5.23 5.62
CA LEU A 15 -11.14 6.18 4.57
C LEU A 15 -11.43 5.57 3.20
N LEU A 16 -12.00 6.39 2.30
CA LEU A 16 -12.14 6.09 0.89
C LEU A 16 -11.47 7.23 0.10
N VAL A 17 -10.41 6.91 -0.63
CA VAL A 17 -9.67 7.89 -1.45
C VAL A 17 -9.83 7.55 -2.92
N LYS A 18 -10.13 8.56 -3.74
CA LYS A 18 -10.05 8.47 -5.20
C LYS A 18 -8.67 8.94 -5.65
N LEU A 19 -7.96 8.10 -6.38
CA LEU A 19 -6.71 8.45 -7.06
C LEU A 19 -6.94 8.50 -8.56
N GLU A 20 -6.69 9.67 -9.13
CA GLU A 20 -6.75 9.91 -10.57
C GLU A 20 -5.36 9.69 -11.20
N GLY A 21 -5.34 9.19 -12.44
CA GLY A 21 -4.11 8.89 -13.17
C GLY A 21 -3.47 7.54 -12.82
N GLU A 22 -3.99 6.82 -11.84
CA GLU A 22 -3.45 5.54 -11.36
C GLU A 22 -4.33 4.34 -11.77
N ASP A 23 -3.72 3.16 -11.78
CA ASP A 23 -4.38 1.90 -12.17
C ASP A 23 -4.01 0.72 -11.24
N HIS A 24 -4.23 -0.51 -11.73
CA HIS A 24 -3.95 -1.75 -11.01
C HIS A 24 -2.50 -1.87 -10.53
N THR A 25 -1.54 -1.23 -11.20
CA THR A 25 -0.11 -1.31 -10.85
C THR A 25 0.11 -0.75 -9.46
N PHE A 26 -0.24 0.54 -9.26
CA PHE A 26 -0.11 1.20 -7.98
C PHE A 26 -1.10 0.64 -6.94
N GLY A 27 -2.35 0.38 -7.37
CA GLY A 27 -3.39 -0.19 -6.50
C GLY A 27 -2.98 -1.53 -5.89
N ASN A 28 -2.38 -2.44 -6.67
CA ASN A 28 -1.91 -3.72 -6.16
C ASN A 28 -0.77 -3.55 -5.14
N VAL A 29 0.25 -2.75 -5.46
CA VAL A 29 1.39 -2.54 -4.55
C VAL A 29 0.90 -1.98 -3.22
N LEU A 30 0.09 -0.93 -3.27
CA LEU A 30 -0.38 -0.27 -2.07
C LEU A 30 -1.32 -1.17 -1.25
N ARG A 31 -2.19 -1.96 -1.90
CA ARG A 31 -3.02 -2.96 -1.24
C ARG A 31 -2.17 -3.94 -0.43
N GLU A 32 -1.15 -4.53 -1.05
CA GLU A 32 -0.28 -5.52 -0.40
C GLU A 32 0.49 -4.90 0.77
N VAL A 33 1.05 -3.69 0.59
CA VAL A 33 1.81 -3.02 1.66
C VAL A 33 0.92 -2.62 2.82
N MET A 34 -0.27 -2.09 2.55
CA MET A 34 -1.24 -1.76 3.59
C MET A 34 -1.72 -3.00 4.33
N TRP A 35 -1.85 -4.14 3.65
CA TRP A 35 -2.25 -5.39 4.29
C TRP A 35 -1.19 -5.93 5.28
N MET A 36 0.07 -5.54 5.11
CA MET A 36 1.13 -5.87 6.08
C MET A 36 1.07 -5.01 7.35
N HIS A 37 0.32 -3.90 7.35
CA HIS A 37 0.25 -3.00 8.49
C HIS A 37 -0.58 -3.62 9.64
N PRO A 38 -0.06 -3.74 10.86
CA PRO A 38 -0.70 -4.50 11.96
C PRO A 38 -2.02 -3.90 12.45
N HIS A 39 -2.28 -2.63 12.14
CA HIS A 39 -3.48 -1.90 12.57
C HIS A 39 -4.51 -1.69 11.45
N ILE A 40 -4.20 -2.11 10.22
CA ILE A 40 -5.14 -2.08 9.09
C ILE A 40 -5.92 -3.39 9.10
N GLN A 41 -7.24 -3.30 9.19
CA GLN A 41 -8.17 -4.44 9.14
C GLN A 41 -8.71 -4.68 7.73
N LEU A 42 -8.84 -3.63 6.92
CA LEU A 42 -9.20 -3.75 5.51
C LEU A 42 -8.34 -2.84 4.64
N SER A 43 -7.76 -3.43 3.59
CA SER A 43 -7.22 -2.69 2.45
C SER A 43 -7.73 -3.30 1.15
N SER A 44 -8.38 -2.48 0.33
CA SER A 44 -8.87 -2.89 -0.98
C SER A 44 -8.83 -1.71 -1.95
N TYR A 45 -8.67 -2.01 -3.24
CA TYR A 45 -8.89 -1.02 -4.28
C TYR A 45 -9.84 -1.58 -5.35
N THR A 46 -10.56 -0.67 -6.00
CA THR A 46 -11.46 -1.00 -7.11
C THR A 46 -11.28 0.04 -8.21
N LYS A 47 -11.23 -0.43 -9.46
CA LYS A 47 -11.35 0.43 -10.64
C LYS A 47 -12.83 0.45 -11.07
N GLU A 48 -13.48 1.60 -11.00
CA GLU A 48 -14.93 1.69 -11.28
C GLU A 48 -15.27 1.37 -12.73
N HIS A 49 -14.44 1.84 -13.67
CA HIS A 49 -14.65 1.61 -15.09
C HIS A 49 -13.32 1.47 -15.84
N PRO A 50 -13.14 0.47 -16.73
CA PRO A 50 -11.86 0.24 -17.44
C PRO A 50 -11.34 1.44 -18.23
N ASN A 51 -12.25 2.26 -18.78
CA ASN A 51 -11.92 3.43 -19.60
C ASN A 51 -11.56 4.69 -18.79
N LEU A 52 -11.77 4.69 -17.47
CA LEU A 52 -11.34 5.79 -16.60
C LEU A 52 -10.01 5.41 -15.96
N SER A 53 -9.07 6.35 -15.93
CA SER A 53 -7.79 6.14 -15.23
C SER A 53 -7.95 6.61 -13.79
N GLU A 54 -8.80 5.92 -13.03
CA GLU A 54 -9.00 6.21 -11.61
C GLU A 54 -9.23 4.92 -10.82
N ILE A 55 -8.73 4.92 -9.59
CA ILE A 55 -8.95 3.84 -8.63
C ILE A 55 -9.49 4.42 -7.32
N LEU A 56 -10.38 3.67 -6.69
CA LEU A 56 -10.86 3.94 -5.34
C LEU A 56 -10.16 3.02 -4.37
N ILE A 57 -9.56 3.57 -3.32
CA ILE A 57 -8.87 2.84 -2.26
C ILE A 57 -9.67 2.96 -0.98
N ARG A 58 -10.02 1.82 -0.40
CA ARG A 58 -10.68 1.72 0.89
C ARG A 58 -9.70 1.21 1.94
N CYS A 59 -9.57 1.97 3.02
CA CYS A 59 -8.79 1.63 4.21
C CYS A 59 -9.72 1.59 5.44
N GLN A 60 -9.60 0.54 6.24
CA GLN A 60 -10.25 0.44 7.53
C GLN A 60 -9.21 -0.01 8.56
N THR A 61 -9.20 0.66 9.71
CA THR A 61 -8.27 0.41 10.81
C THR A 61 -9.02 -0.03 12.06
N ASN A 62 -8.30 -0.67 12.99
CA ASN A 62 -8.82 -1.08 14.30
C ASN A 62 -9.00 0.08 15.30
N GLY A 63 -8.78 1.33 14.89
CA GLY A 63 -8.89 2.53 15.72
C GLY A 63 -7.66 2.88 16.56
N VAL A 64 -6.57 2.10 16.51
CA VAL A 64 -5.29 2.48 17.15
C VAL A 64 -4.60 3.61 16.39
N VAL A 65 -4.67 3.57 15.05
CA VAL A 65 -4.21 4.61 14.14
C VAL A 65 -5.37 5.06 13.27
N SER A 66 -5.37 6.31 12.80
CA SER A 66 -6.36 6.74 11.81
C SER A 66 -6.09 6.04 10.46
N ALA A 67 -7.13 5.89 9.65
CA ALA A 67 -7.00 5.30 8.31
C ALA A 67 -6.10 6.13 7.39
N GLU A 68 -6.07 7.45 7.55
CA GLU A 68 -5.14 8.35 6.87
C GLU A 68 -3.70 8.07 7.29
N GLN A 69 -3.43 8.02 8.60
CA GLN A 69 -2.09 7.75 9.12
C GLN A 69 -1.58 6.38 8.65
N GLY A 70 -2.40 5.33 8.76
CA GLY A 70 -2.03 3.99 8.29
C GLY A 70 -1.75 3.94 6.79
N MET A 71 -2.49 4.72 5.98
CA MET A 71 -2.24 4.84 4.54
C MET A 71 -0.91 5.53 4.25
N VAL A 72 -0.61 6.65 4.92
CA VAL A 72 0.66 7.40 4.75
C VAL A 72 1.86 6.57 5.20
N GLU A 73 1.77 5.88 6.34
CA GLU A 73 2.83 4.98 6.82
C GLU A 73 3.09 3.85 5.83
N SER A 74 2.03 3.27 5.26
CA SER A 74 2.14 2.23 4.23
C SER A 74 2.80 2.75 2.95
N LEU A 75 2.52 4.00 2.55
CA LEU A 75 3.17 4.63 1.40
C LEU A 75 4.67 4.84 1.62
N HIS A 76 5.07 5.28 2.82
CA HIS A 76 6.49 5.40 3.16
C HIS A 76 7.19 4.04 3.14
N LEU A 77 6.58 3.00 3.71
CA LEU A 77 7.11 1.65 3.66
C LEU A 77 7.26 1.15 2.22
N ALA A 78 6.26 1.36 1.36
CA ALA A 78 6.33 1.00 -0.05
C ALA A 78 7.53 1.66 -0.75
N LYS A 79 7.75 2.96 -0.49
CA LYS A 79 8.89 3.70 -1.02
C LYS A 79 10.22 3.13 -0.52
N GLU A 80 10.34 2.84 0.77
CA GLU A 80 11.55 2.26 1.37
C GLU A 80 11.90 0.90 0.77
N VAL A 81 10.90 0.04 0.57
CA VAL A 81 11.08 -1.26 -0.09
C VAL A 81 11.59 -1.07 -1.53
N LEU A 82 10.99 -0.16 -2.30
CA LEU A 82 11.41 0.11 -3.68
C LEU A 82 12.84 0.65 -3.75
N MET A 83 13.22 1.57 -2.86
CA MET A 83 14.60 2.09 -2.78
C MET A 83 15.59 0.98 -2.44
N HIS A 84 15.24 0.07 -1.50
CA HIS A 84 16.10 -1.06 -1.18
C HIS A 84 16.28 -2.02 -2.37
N VAL A 85 15.21 -2.27 -3.13
CA VAL A 85 15.28 -3.07 -4.36
C VAL A 85 16.18 -2.41 -5.40
N GLU A 86 16.10 -1.09 -5.56
CA GLU A 86 16.98 -0.33 -6.47
C GLU A 86 18.46 -0.49 -6.08
N ASP A 87 18.80 -0.24 -4.82
CA ASP A 87 20.17 -0.34 -4.31
C ASP A 87 20.75 -1.75 -4.47
N THR A 88 19.97 -2.77 -4.11
CA THR A 88 20.40 -4.16 -4.20
C THR A 88 20.57 -4.62 -5.64
N MET A 89 19.67 -4.20 -6.54
CA MET A 89 19.78 -4.48 -7.96
C MET A 89 20.99 -3.78 -8.58
N ALA A 90 21.22 -2.50 -8.27
CA ALA A 90 22.39 -1.75 -8.75
C ALA A 90 23.70 -2.41 -8.31
N ALA A 91 23.78 -2.85 -7.04
CA ALA A 91 24.93 -3.58 -6.53
C ALA A 91 25.13 -4.93 -7.24
N ALA A 92 24.05 -5.66 -7.52
CA ALA A 92 24.11 -6.94 -8.24
C ALA A 92 24.58 -6.75 -9.69
N VAL A 93 24.08 -5.74 -10.40
CA VAL A 93 24.50 -5.40 -11.77
C VAL A 93 25.98 -5.05 -11.82
N LYS A 94 26.47 -4.23 -10.88
CA LYS A 94 27.89 -3.87 -10.79
C LYS A 94 28.78 -5.10 -10.57
N ARG A 95 28.38 -6.01 -9.67
CA ARG A 95 29.10 -7.26 -9.41
C ARG A 95 29.16 -8.14 -10.67
N PHE A 96 28.05 -8.25 -11.40
CA PHE A 96 27.99 -9.03 -12.64
C PHE A 96 28.91 -8.45 -13.73
N GLN A 97 28.89 -7.15 -13.94
CA GLN A 97 29.76 -6.47 -14.92
C GLN A 97 31.25 -6.64 -14.60
N GLN A 98 31.63 -6.57 -13.33
CA GLN A 98 33.02 -6.79 -12.89
C GLN A 98 33.50 -8.22 -13.14
N GLN A 99 32.62 -9.22 -13.03
CA GLN A 99 32.96 -10.61 -13.33
C GLN A 99 33.13 -10.86 -14.83
N GLN A 100 32.31 -10.22 -15.67
CA GLN A 100 32.39 -10.33 -17.13
C GLN A 100 33.67 -9.68 -17.69
N GLN A 101 34.18 -8.61 -17.07
CA GLN A 101 35.43 -7.97 -17.50
C GLN A 101 36.70 -8.75 -17.13
N GLN A 102 36.57 -9.77 -16.27
CA GLN A 102 37.68 -10.63 -15.84
C GLN A 102 37.76 -11.94 -16.62
N GLN A 103 36.82 -12.18 -17.55
CA GLN A 103 36.82 -13.30 -18.49
C GLN A 103 37.27 -12.82 -19.87
#